data_AF-A0A2H0NJN2-F1
#
_entry.id   AF-A0A2H0NJN2-F1
#
_cell.length_a   1.000
_cell.length_b   1.000
_cell.length_c   1.000
_cell.angle_alpha   90.00
_cell.angle_beta   90.00
_cell.angle_gamma   90.00
#
_symmetry.space_group_name_H-M   'P 1'
#
loop_
_entity.id
_entity.type
_entity.pdbx_description
1 polymer ?
#
loop_
_entity_poly.entity_id
_entity_poly.type
_entity_poly.pdbx_seq_one_letter_code
_entity_poly.pdbx_strand_id
1 'polypeptide(L)'
;MARNPPQWLRELRFNWDALANQWNQWVLGYNPETQFAFLTRLGMENITWQKMALNMLAGIFILVGLFTLILLRRLVVRSRDPVQAAWLKLCRKLEKAGLPRAPHEGPRDYAARIAQVRPELAARMQELAARYVALRYQARDDSLSRQAFRRAVAVFKL
;
A
#
# COMPACT_ATOMS: atom_id res chain seq x y z
N MET A 1 -13.15 -67.79 44.70
CA MET A 1 -13.57 -66.57 45.43
C MET A 1 -13.13 -65.35 44.62
N ALA A 2 -14.00 -64.79 43.79
CA ALA A 2 -13.70 -63.59 43.01
C ALA A 2 -13.78 -62.35 43.94
N ARG A 3 -12.66 -61.65 44.12
CA ARG A 3 -12.61 -60.40 44.88
C ARG A 3 -13.40 -59.35 44.11
N ASN A 4 -14.62 -59.07 44.57
CA ASN A 4 -15.48 -58.04 44.00
C ASN A 4 -14.76 -56.69 44.16
N PRO A 5 -14.44 -55.96 43.08
CA PRO A 5 -13.77 -54.66 43.20
C PRO A 5 -14.67 -53.68 43.96
N PRO A 6 -14.09 -52.79 44.78
CA PRO A 6 -14.86 -51.85 45.58
C PRO A 6 -15.70 -50.93 44.68
N GLN A 7 -16.90 -50.57 45.14
CA GLN A 7 -17.92 -49.90 44.32
C GLN A 7 -17.44 -48.59 43.67
N TRP A 8 -16.64 -47.79 44.39
CA TRP A 8 -16.05 -46.55 43.88
C TRP A 8 -15.13 -46.75 42.67
N LEU A 9 -14.45 -47.90 42.55
CA LEU A 9 -13.57 -48.20 41.43
C LEU A 9 -14.37 -48.52 40.17
N ARG A 10 -15.56 -49.12 40.34
CA ARG A 10 -16.51 -49.38 39.24
C ARG A 10 -17.15 -48.08 38.76
N GLU A 11 -17.55 -47.21 39.68
CA GLU A 11 -18.09 -45.88 39.35
C GLU A 11 -17.08 -45.00 38.60
N LEU A 12 -15.81 -44.98 39.04
CA LEU A 12 -14.74 -44.26 38.36
C LEU A 12 -14.54 -44.79 36.93
N ARG A 13 -14.56 -46.12 36.75
CA ARG A 13 -14.43 -46.75 35.44
C ARG A 13 -15.62 -46.44 34.53
N PHE A 14 -16.84 -46.50 35.04
CA PHE A 14 -18.03 -46.15 34.25
C PHE A 14 -18.04 -44.68 33.84
N ASN A 15 -17.60 -43.76 34.71
CA ASN A 15 -17.45 -42.36 34.37
C ASN A 15 -16.38 -42.13 33.31
N TRP A 16 -15.25 -42.84 33.40
CA TRP A 16 -14.19 -42.78 32.40
C TRP A 16 -14.65 -43.32 31.05
N ASP A 17 -15.36 -44.45 31.04
CA ASP A 17 -15.93 -45.05 29.84
C ASP A 17 -17.00 -44.14 29.22
N ALA A 18 -17.79 -43.43 30.03
CA ALA A 18 -18.75 -42.44 29.54
C ALA A 18 -18.06 -41.23 28.89
N LEU A 19 -16.99 -40.71 29.49
CA LEU A 19 -16.18 -39.63 28.91
C LEU A 19 -15.51 -40.06 27.61
N ALA A 20 -14.95 -41.27 27.56
CA ALA A 20 -14.34 -41.83 26.37
C ALA A 20 -15.36 -42.01 25.24
N ASN A 21 -16.58 -42.45 25.54
CA ASN A 21 -17.66 -42.57 24.57
C ASN A 21 -18.15 -41.20 24.08
N GLN A 22 -18.29 -40.22 24.98
CA GLN A 22 -18.68 -38.86 24.61
C GLN A 22 -17.62 -38.21 23.69
N TRP A 23 -16.34 -38.44 23.99
CA TRP A 23 -15.23 -38.01 23.15
C TRP A 23 -15.27 -38.70 21.77
N ASN A 24 -15.45 -40.02 21.74
CA ASN A 24 -15.56 -40.76 20.49
C ASN A 24 -16.73 -40.29 19.64
N GLN A 25 -17.90 -40.05 20.24
CA GLN A 25 -19.06 -39.50 19.54
C GLN A 25 -18.80 -38.06 19.06
N TRP A 26 -18.06 -37.26 19.82
CA TRP A 26 -17.70 -35.90 19.42
C TRP A 26 -16.70 -35.87 18.25
N VAL A 27 -15.70 -36.76 18.27
CA VAL A 27 -14.68 -36.87 17.21
C VAL A 27 -15.26 -37.50 15.94
N LEU A 28 -16.03 -38.60 16.07
CA LEU A 28 -16.66 -39.27 14.92
C LEU A 28 -17.87 -38.51 14.40
N GLY A 29 -18.55 -37.74 15.26
CA GLY A 29 -19.69 -36.89 14.92
C GLY A 29 -19.31 -35.46 14.53
N TYR A 30 -18.04 -35.20 14.20
CA TYR A 30 -17.62 -33.94 13.58
C TYR A 30 -18.16 -33.88 12.13
N ASN A 31 -19.48 -33.69 12.03
CA ASN A 31 -20.19 -33.57 10.78
C ASN A 31 -20.18 -32.10 10.33
N PRO A 32 -20.09 -31.82 9.01
CA PRO A 32 -20.22 -30.48 8.45
C PRO A 32 -21.46 -29.73 8.97
N GLU A 33 -22.52 -30.47 9.29
CA GLU A 33 -23.78 -30.00 9.86
C GLU A 33 -23.60 -29.20 11.17
N THR A 34 -22.66 -29.59 12.04
CA THR A 34 -22.40 -28.89 13.31
C THR A 34 -21.68 -27.56 13.08
N GLN A 35 -20.79 -27.51 12.08
CA GLN A 35 -20.14 -26.27 11.64
C GLN A 35 -21.17 -25.30 11.04
N PHE A 36 -22.09 -25.80 10.21
CA PHE A 36 -23.18 -25.01 9.67
C PHE A 36 -24.12 -24.49 10.76
N ALA A 37 -24.50 -25.32 11.74
CA ALA A 37 -25.36 -24.91 12.84
C ALA A 37 -24.75 -23.78 13.69
N PHE A 38 -23.43 -23.77 13.91
CA PHE A 38 -22.74 -22.67 14.59
C PHE A 38 -22.79 -21.37 13.79
N LEU A 39 -22.57 -21.43 12.47
CA LEU A 39 -22.64 -20.28 11.58
C LEU A 39 -24.07 -19.74 11.44
N THR A 40 -25.08 -20.61 11.43
CA THR A 40 -26.49 -20.21 11.42
C THR A 40 -26.87 -19.46 12.70
N ARG A 41 -26.34 -19.88 13.87
CA ARG A 41 -26.53 -19.15 15.15
C ARG A 41 -25.92 -17.74 15.15
N LEU A 42 -24.93 -17.48 14.30
CA LEU A 42 -24.33 -16.16 14.09
C LEU A 42 -25.09 -15.28 13.08
N GLY A 43 -26.31 -15.68 12.68
CA GLY A 43 -27.19 -14.89 11.80
C GLY A 43 -26.95 -15.12 10.30
N MET A 44 -26.19 -16.16 9.95
CA MET A 44 -25.95 -16.53 8.56
C MET A 44 -26.90 -17.66 8.11
N GLU A 45 -28.17 -17.33 7.91
CA GLU A 45 -29.16 -18.25 7.34
C GLU A 45 -28.84 -18.55 5.86
N ASN A 46 -28.98 -19.82 5.45
CA ASN A 46 -28.82 -20.29 4.06
C ASN A 46 -27.44 -20.06 3.44
N ILE A 47 -26.36 -20.35 4.17
CA ILE A 47 -25.02 -20.42 3.61
C ILE A 47 -24.79 -21.80 2.99
N THR A 48 -24.83 -21.87 1.66
CA THR A 48 -24.25 -22.99 0.90
C THR A 48 -22.73 -22.84 0.89
N TRP A 49 -21.98 -23.95 0.79
CA TRP A 49 -20.51 -23.94 0.64
C TRP A 49 -20.03 -23.01 -0.50
N GLN A 50 -20.85 -22.87 -1.55
CA GLN A 50 -20.65 -21.94 -2.66
C GLN A 50 -20.67 -20.46 -2.22
N LYS A 51 -21.57 -20.08 -1.30
CA LYS A 51 -21.64 -18.72 -0.75
C LYS A 51 -20.46 -18.44 0.17
N MET A 52 -19.96 -19.44 0.93
CA MET A 52 -18.72 -19.30 1.70
C MET A 52 -17.52 -19.06 0.78
N ALA A 53 -17.36 -19.89 -0.25
CA ALA A 53 -16.30 -19.72 -1.23
C ALA A 53 -16.34 -18.33 -1.88
N LEU A 54 -17.55 -17.86 -2.26
CA LEU A 54 -17.74 -16.54 -2.84
C LEU A 54 -17.39 -15.41 -1.86
N ASN A 55 -17.82 -15.52 -0.60
CA ASN A 55 -17.53 -14.52 0.44
C ASN A 55 -16.03 -14.46 0.78
N MET A 56 -15.36 -15.62 0.87
CA MET A 56 -13.91 -15.68 1.07
C MET A 56 -13.17 -15.07 -0.11
N LEU A 57 -13.58 -15.39 -1.34
CA LEU A 57 -13.01 -14.82 -2.55
C LEU A 57 -13.20 -13.31 -2.59
N ALA A 58 -14.41 -12.81 -2.28
CA ALA A 58 -14.69 -11.38 -2.18
C ALA A 58 -13.83 -10.69 -1.11
N GLY A 59 -13.65 -11.32 0.06
CA GLY A 59 -12.78 -10.84 1.11
C GLY A 59 -11.32 -10.72 0.67
N ILE A 60 -10.81 -11.73 -0.05
CA ILE A 60 -9.46 -11.70 -0.62
C ILE A 60 -9.33 -10.56 -1.63
N PHE A 61 -10.30 -10.40 -2.55
CA PHE A 61 -10.27 -9.30 -3.52
C PHE A 61 -10.30 -7.92 -2.86
N ILE A 62 -11.09 -7.74 -1.80
CA ILE A 62 -11.13 -6.49 -1.05
C ILE A 62 -9.76 -6.21 -0.40
N LEU A 63 -9.16 -7.21 0.25
CA LEU A 63 -7.85 -7.06 0.89
C LEU A 63 -6.76 -6.73 -0.15
N VAL A 64 -6.68 -7.50 -1.23
CA VAL A 64 -5.71 -7.26 -2.32
C VAL A 64 -5.94 -5.89 -2.95
N GLY A 65 -7.19 -5.50 -3.19
CA GLY A 65 -7.55 -4.19 -3.72
C GLY A 65 -7.10 -3.05 -2.79
N LEU A 66 -7.34 -3.21 -1.48
CA LEU A 66 -6.92 -2.22 -0.47
C LEU A 66 -5.40 -2.11 -0.39
N PHE A 67 -4.69 -3.24 -0.32
CA PHE A 67 -3.22 -3.26 -0.33
C PHE A 67 -2.66 -2.61 -1.60
N THR A 68 -3.22 -2.95 -2.76
CA THR A 68 -2.83 -2.35 -4.04
C THR A 68 -3.05 -0.84 -4.03
N LEU A 69 -4.20 -0.36 -3.55
CA LEU A 69 -4.47 1.08 -3.42
C LEU A 69 -3.51 1.78 -2.47
N ILE A 70 -3.19 1.17 -1.33
CA ILE A 70 -2.23 1.72 -0.36
C ILE A 70 -0.83 1.79 -0.97
N LEU A 71 -0.37 0.71 -1.62
CA LEU A 71 0.94 0.65 -2.26
C LEU A 71 1.04 1.66 -3.41
N LEU A 72 0.03 1.74 -4.27
CA LEU A 72 -0.02 2.72 -5.36
C LEU A 72 -0.01 4.16 -4.81
N ARG A 73 -0.78 4.46 -3.77
CA ARG A 73 -0.73 5.78 -3.11
C ARG A 73 0.67 6.08 -2.58
N ARG A 74 1.32 5.13 -1.91
CA ARG A 74 2.69 5.32 -1.41
C ARG A 74 3.71 5.53 -2.52
N LEU A 75 3.60 4.78 -3.62
CA LEU A 75 4.46 4.95 -4.80
C LEU A 75 4.26 6.34 -5.44
N VAL A 76 3.02 6.78 -5.64
CA VAL A 76 2.71 8.10 -6.20
C VAL A 76 3.20 9.24 -5.29
N VAL A 77 3.03 9.10 -3.97
CA VAL A 77 3.51 10.09 -2.99
C VAL A 77 5.04 10.12 -2.94
N ARG A 78 5.71 8.96 -2.97
CA ARG A 78 7.17 8.85 -3.00
C ARG A 78 7.78 9.34 -4.32
N SER A 79 7.02 9.28 -5.42
CA SER A 79 7.44 9.78 -6.74
C SER A 79 7.37 11.30 -6.88
N ARG A 80 6.72 12.03 -5.97
CA ARG A 80 6.74 13.50 -5.98
C ARG A 80 7.92 14.01 -5.19
N ASP A 81 9.13 13.85 -5.75
CA ASP A 81 10.25 14.69 -5.33
C ASP A 81 9.80 16.16 -5.51
N PRO A 82 9.68 16.93 -4.41
CA PRO A 82 9.15 18.28 -4.46
C PRO A 82 10.01 19.22 -5.33
N VAL A 83 11.30 18.90 -5.51
CA VAL A 83 12.23 19.63 -6.39
C VAL A 83 11.91 19.32 -7.86
N GLN A 84 11.75 18.04 -8.21
CA GLN A 84 11.36 17.61 -9.56
C GLN A 84 9.99 18.17 -9.96
N ALA A 85 9.02 18.15 -9.04
CA ALA A 85 7.70 18.71 -9.29
C ALA A 85 7.76 20.23 -9.57
N ALA A 86 8.62 20.98 -8.86
CA ALA A 86 8.81 22.40 -9.11
C ALA A 86 9.48 22.65 -10.47
N TRP A 87 10.54 21.91 -10.80
CA TRP A 87 11.19 22.00 -12.09
C TRP A 87 10.23 21.72 -13.26
N LEU A 88 9.41 20.67 -13.17
CA LEU A 88 8.39 20.37 -14.19
C LEU A 88 7.33 21.48 -14.32
N LYS A 89 6.96 22.15 -13.22
CA LYS A 89 6.07 23.32 -13.28
C LYS A 89 6.71 24.48 -14.04
N LEU A 90 8.00 24.73 -13.86
CA LEU A 90 8.75 25.74 -14.63
C LEU A 90 8.76 25.40 -16.12
N CYS A 91 9.10 24.15 -16.47
CA CYS A 91 9.08 23.69 -17.86
C CYS A 91 7.71 23.87 -18.50
N ARG A 92 6.62 23.54 -17.79
CA ARG A 92 5.24 23.77 -18.28
C ARG A 92 4.89 25.24 -18.45
N LYS A 93 5.40 26.14 -17.60
CA LYS A 93 5.21 27.59 -17.78
C LYS A 93 5.90 28.06 -19.08
N LEU A 94 7.13 27.64 -19.29
CA LEU A 94 7.91 27.97 -20.50
C LEU A 94 7.32 27.34 -21.77
N GLU A 95 6.80 26.11 -21.69
CA GLU A 95 6.07 25.45 -22.76
C GLU A 95 4.85 26.26 -23.21
N LYS A 96 4.07 26.79 -22.25
CA LYS A 96 2.95 27.71 -22.55
C LYS A 96 3.40 29.02 -23.19
N ALA A 97 4.66 29.43 -22.97
CA ALA A 97 5.27 30.59 -23.61
C ALA A 97 5.92 30.26 -24.97
N GLY A 98 5.69 29.05 -25.52
CA GLY A 98 6.25 28.61 -26.81
C GLY A 98 7.65 28.02 -26.73
N LEU A 99 8.15 27.72 -25.52
CA LEU A 99 9.50 27.20 -25.29
C LEU A 99 9.46 25.80 -24.64
N PRO A 100 8.89 24.77 -25.32
CA PRO A 100 8.80 23.41 -24.77
C PRO A 100 10.19 22.79 -24.60
N ARG A 101 10.37 21.96 -23.57
CA ARG A 101 11.60 21.17 -23.37
C ARG A 101 11.55 19.89 -24.21
N ALA A 102 12.63 19.57 -24.94
CA ALA A 102 12.69 18.33 -25.70
C ALA A 102 12.95 17.11 -24.79
N PRO A 103 12.53 15.88 -25.18
CA PRO A 103 12.70 14.69 -24.35
C PRO A 103 14.17 14.33 -24.07
N HIS A 104 15.05 14.59 -25.04
CA HIS A 104 16.50 14.34 -24.95
C HIS A 104 17.27 15.49 -24.27
N GLU A 105 16.59 16.58 -23.90
CA GLU A 105 17.22 17.80 -23.44
C GLU A 105 17.38 17.78 -21.91
N GLY A 106 18.64 17.83 -21.46
CA GLY A 106 18.98 17.94 -20.06
C GLY A 106 18.57 19.29 -19.46
N PRO A 107 18.48 19.43 -18.12
CA PRO A 107 18.16 20.71 -17.49
C PRO A 107 19.12 21.85 -17.85
N ARG A 108 20.41 21.53 -18.02
CA ARG A 108 21.46 22.49 -18.39
C ARG A 108 21.34 22.92 -19.85
N ASP A 109 21.15 21.95 -20.74
CA ASP A 109 20.99 22.22 -22.18
C ASP A 109 19.72 23.03 -22.45
N TYR A 110 18.65 22.70 -21.75
CA TYR A 110 17.41 23.47 -21.79
C TYR A 110 17.63 24.92 -21.36
N ALA A 111 18.32 25.15 -20.24
CA ALA A 111 18.65 26.49 -19.80
C ALA A 111 19.54 27.25 -20.79
N ALA A 112 20.51 26.58 -21.42
CA ALA A 112 21.38 27.16 -22.43
C ALA A 112 20.59 27.58 -23.68
N ARG A 113 19.66 26.74 -24.16
CA ARG A 113 18.79 27.09 -25.28
C ARG A 113 17.84 28.24 -24.94
N ILE A 114 17.24 28.24 -23.75
CA ILE A 114 16.39 29.35 -23.30
C ILE A 114 17.21 30.65 -23.24
N ALA A 115 18.46 30.60 -22.79
CA ALA A 115 19.34 31.77 -22.76
C ALA A 115 19.64 32.36 -24.15
N GLN A 116 19.68 31.51 -25.19
CA GLN A 116 19.87 31.97 -26.57
C GLN A 116 18.61 32.65 -27.13
N VAL A 117 17.42 32.12 -26.81
CA VAL A 117 16.14 32.64 -27.32
C VAL A 117 15.64 33.86 -26.51
N ARG A 118 15.92 33.87 -25.21
CA ARG A 118 15.46 34.86 -24.22
C ARG A 118 16.62 35.27 -23.32
N PRO A 119 17.54 36.14 -23.79
CA PRO A 119 18.70 36.57 -23.02
C PRO A 119 18.33 37.18 -21.66
N GLU A 120 17.16 37.83 -21.55
CA GLU A 120 16.67 38.42 -20.29
C GLU A 120 16.41 37.37 -19.18
N LEU A 121 16.17 36.11 -19.55
CA LEU A 121 15.94 35.00 -18.63
C LEU A 121 17.20 34.16 -18.36
N ALA A 122 18.29 34.40 -19.10
CA ALA A 122 19.48 33.55 -19.13
C ALA A 122 20.05 33.27 -17.74
N ALA A 123 20.38 34.32 -16.97
CA ALA A 123 21.01 34.19 -15.66
C ALA A 123 20.12 33.39 -14.68
N ARG A 124 18.83 33.71 -14.62
CA ARG A 124 17.87 33.04 -13.73
C ARG A 124 17.67 31.57 -14.12
N MET A 125 17.59 31.28 -15.42
CA MET A 125 17.35 29.93 -15.92
C MET A 125 18.56 29.02 -15.68
N GLN A 126 19.77 29.53 -15.91
CA GLN A 126 21.01 28.82 -15.62
C GLN A 126 21.18 28.55 -14.13
N GLU A 127 20.90 29.54 -13.27
CA GLU A 127 20.94 29.38 -11.82
C GLU A 127 19.95 28.29 -11.34
N LEU A 128 18.71 28.32 -11.83
CA LEU A 128 17.71 27.32 -11.48
C LEU A 128 18.09 25.92 -11.97
N ALA A 129 18.63 25.80 -13.18
CA ALA A 129 19.09 24.51 -13.71
C ALA A 129 20.27 23.95 -12.90
N ALA A 130 21.24 24.79 -12.54
CA ALA A 130 22.37 24.40 -11.70
C ALA A 130 21.91 23.93 -10.31
N ARG A 131 21.02 24.69 -9.66
CA ARG A 131 20.44 24.33 -8.35
C ARG A 131 19.62 23.03 -8.43
N TYR A 132 18.85 22.84 -9.49
CA TYR A 132 18.11 21.59 -9.71
C TYR A 132 19.05 20.38 -9.80
N VAL A 133 20.10 20.48 -10.62
CA VAL A 133 21.10 19.41 -10.77
C VAL A 133 21.80 19.13 -9.44
N ALA A 134 22.19 20.17 -8.70
CA ALA A 134 22.80 20.01 -7.39
C ALA A 134 21.88 19.28 -6.41
N LEU A 135 20.61 19.72 -6.29
CA LEU A 135 19.64 19.12 -5.36
C LEU A 135 19.25 17.68 -5.70
N ARG A 136 19.31 17.29 -6.97
CA ARG A 136 18.90 15.97 -7.44
C ARG A 136 20.04 14.96 -7.43
N TYR A 137 21.25 15.39 -7.78
CA TYR A 137 22.38 14.49 -8.01
C TYR A 137 23.50 14.61 -6.97
N GLN A 138 23.48 15.63 -6.10
CA GLN A 138 24.37 15.69 -4.94
C GLN A 138 23.66 15.09 -3.73
N ALA A 139 24.34 14.21 -3.00
CA ALA A 139 23.79 13.45 -1.87
C ALA A 139 23.54 14.28 -0.60
N ARG A 140 23.23 15.58 -0.73
CA ARG A 140 22.86 16.46 0.38
C ARG A 140 21.35 16.61 0.46
N ASP A 141 20.75 15.94 1.43
CA ASP A 141 19.34 16.14 1.78
C ASP A 141 19.19 17.38 2.69
N ASP A 142 19.23 18.56 2.08
CA ASP A 142 18.94 19.82 2.79
C ASP A 142 17.53 20.31 2.44
N SER A 143 16.62 20.19 3.41
CA SER A 143 15.22 20.60 3.29
C SER A 143 15.07 22.10 3.05
N LEU A 144 15.98 22.94 3.57
CA LEU A 144 15.96 24.39 3.38
C LEU A 144 16.28 24.76 1.92
N SER A 145 17.33 24.17 1.35
CA SER A 145 17.70 24.37 -0.05
C SER A 145 16.59 23.92 -1.01
N ARG A 146 15.88 22.83 -0.70
CA ARG A 146 14.70 22.38 -1.47
C ARG A 146 13.56 23.41 -1.41
N GLN A 147 13.30 24.01 -0.24
CA GLN A 147 12.25 25.01 -0.09
C GLN A 147 12.61 26.33 -0.79
N ALA A 148 13.87 26.76 -0.70
CA ALA A 148 14.38 27.95 -1.40
C ALA A 148 14.24 27.81 -2.92
N PHE A 149 14.60 26.65 -3.48
CA PHE A 149 14.42 26.37 -4.90
C PHE A 149 12.95 26.46 -5.34
N ARG A 150 12.03 25.87 -4.56
CA ARG A 150 10.59 25.95 -4.86
C ARG A 150 10.06 27.38 -4.87
N ARG A 151 10.52 28.23 -3.95
CA ARG A 151 10.16 29.65 -3.91
C ARG A 151 10.71 30.39 -5.13
N ALA A 152 11.97 30.15 -5.50
CA ALA A 152 12.58 30.77 -6.68
C ALA A 152 11.82 30.42 -7.97
N VAL A 153 11.42 29.16 -8.14
CA VAL A 153 10.58 28.73 -9.27
C VAL A 153 9.17 29.35 -9.24
N ALA A 154 8.59 29.53 -8.05
CA ALA A 154 7.27 30.14 -7.91
C ALA A 154 7.27 31.61 -8.34
N VAL A 155 8.32 32.36 -7.97
CA VAL A 155 8.51 33.79 -8.28
C VAL A 155 9.02 34.00 -9.71
N PHE A 156 9.50 32.96 -10.39
CA PHE A 156 9.94 33.06 -11.79
C PHE A 156 8.79 33.55 -12.70
N LYS A 157 8.99 34.75 -13.25
CA LYS A 157 8.13 35.41 -14.24
C LYS A 157 8.77 35.32 -15.62
N LEU A 158 7.92 35.10 -16.62
CA LEU A 158 8.22 35.06 -18.05
C LEU A 158 8.25 36.48 -18.62
#